data_AF-A0A3D0H8P0-F1
#
_entry.id   AF-A0A3D0H8P0-F1
#
_cell.length_a   1.000
_cell.length_b   1.000
_cell.length_c   1.000
_cell.angle_alpha   90.00
_cell.angle_beta   90.00
_cell.angle_gamma   90.00
#
_symmetry.space_group_name_H-M   'P 1'
#
loop_
_entity.id
_entity.type
_entity.pdbx_description
1 polymer ?
#
loop_
_entity_poly.entity_id
_entity_poly.type
_entity_poly.pdbx_seq_one_letter_code
_entity_poly.pdbx_strand_id
1 'polypeptide(L)'
;MIDIGRIVMIVFLVFVCRTASAQTSEFQSGKDSYLDTHSMLTQVSQMTTTQDDNHQKVVTGEEILSYTKKGISFNYDSSMKVSSEDDPEGITIKIESELSPMVAIQEYRSAINPEDVVSTLIEGLKNALIEKKVVVSDMSVTDASMMILSENRSGKSVDFVIKGLRHKTSFFAVPASNRIIGLIFQYSTDDTELARKQFETIADSLAIQ
;
A
#
# COMPACT_ATOMS: atom_id res chain seq x y z
N MET A 1 -6.68 23.29 -9.56
CA MET A 1 -5.73 22.81 -8.54
C MET A 1 -5.45 21.36 -8.83
N ILE A 2 -4.21 21.00 -9.16
CA ILE A 2 -3.81 19.60 -9.27
C ILE A 2 -3.63 19.12 -7.83
N ASP A 3 -4.48 18.19 -7.43
CA ASP A 3 -4.45 17.52 -6.13
C ASP A 3 -3.06 16.93 -5.89
N ILE A 4 -2.39 17.41 -4.83
CA ILE A 4 -1.01 17.07 -4.53
C ILE A 4 -0.92 15.64 -3.96
N GLY A 5 -1.98 15.15 -3.31
CA GLY A 5 -2.12 13.75 -2.92
C GLY A 5 -1.99 12.84 -4.14
N ARG A 6 -2.60 13.24 -5.27
CA ARG A 6 -2.50 12.51 -6.54
C ARG A 6 -1.10 12.52 -7.15
N ILE A 7 -0.29 13.57 -6.97
CA ILE A 7 1.07 13.61 -7.55
C ILE A 7 2.00 12.60 -6.86
N VAL A 8 1.91 12.45 -5.54
CA VAL A 8 2.72 11.45 -4.81
C VAL A 8 2.12 10.04 -5.01
N MET A 9 0.79 9.94 -5.17
CA MET A 9 0.11 8.70 -5.60
C MET A 9 0.61 8.20 -6.96
N ILE A 10 0.92 9.11 -7.89
CA ILE A 10 1.44 8.82 -9.24
C ILE A 10 2.89 8.32 -9.22
N VAL A 11 3.69 8.71 -8.22
CA VAL A 11 5.07 8.20 -8.04
C VAL A 11 5.03 6.68 -7.78
N PHE A 12 4.00 6.16 -7.09
CA PHE A 12 3.88 4.72 -6.82
C PHE A 12 3.24 3.89 -7.94
N LEU A 13 2.60 4.51 -8.94
CA LEU A 13 2.04 3.78 -10.08
C LEU A 13 3.12 3.15 -10.98
N VAL A 14 4.40 3.45 -10.75
CA VAL A 14 5.55 2.92 -11.52
C VAL A 14 6.34 1.83 -10.80
N PHE A 15 5.99 1.47 -9.55
CA PHE A 15 6.63 0.32 -8.91
C PHE A 15 6.28 -1.05 -9.56
N VAL A 16 5.43 -1.05 -10.58
CA VAL A 16 5.12 -2.21 -11.44
C VAL A 16 6.26 -2.53 -12.42
N CYS A 17 7.25 -1.66 -12.60
CA CYS A 17 8.46 -2.01 -13.34
C CYS A 17 9.59 -2.41 -12.38
N ARG A 18 9.46 -3.58 -11.74
CA ARG A 18 10.61 -4.23 -11.11
C ARG A 18 11.72 -4.35 -12.15
N THR A 19 12.89 -3.79 -11.84
CA THR A 19 14.07 -3.80 -12.70
C THR A 19 14.40 -5.23 -13.09
N ALA A 20 14.17 -5.54 -14.37
CA ALA A 20 14.64 -6.75 -15.02
C ALA A 20 16.17 -6.78 -14.95
N SER A 21 16.72 -7.49 -13.96
CA SER A 21 18.12 -7.90 -13.97
C SER A 21 18.32 -9.10 -13.04
N ALA A 22 17.77 -10.25 -13.43
CA ALA A 22 18.33 -11.55 -13.11
C ALA A 22 17.96 -12.54 -14.23
N GLN A 23 18.76 -12.49 -15.30
CA GLN A 23 19.10 -13.57 -16.23
C GLN A 23 17.98 -14.49 -16.79
N THR A 24 17.60 -14.17 -18.03
CA THR A 24 17.44 -15.06 -19.20
C THR A 24 17.16 -16.55 -18.98
N SER A 25 15.96 -16.98 -19.38
CA SER A 25 15.78 -18.22 -20.14
C SER A 25 14.70 -18.01 -21.21
N GLU A 26 15.09 -18.17 -22.46
CA GLU A 26 14.23 -18.15 -23.64
C GLU A 26 13.29 -19.37 -23.62
N PHE A 27 11.99 -19.20 -23.90
CA PHE A 27 11.28 -20.09 -24.83
C PHE A 27 9.94 -19.54 -25.36
N GLN A 28 9.67 -19.93 -26.61
CA GLN A 28 8.68 -19.53 -27.61
C GLN A 28 7.19 -19.68 -27.19
N SER A 29 6.31 -18.72 -27.50
CA SER A 29 5.50 -18.56 -28.74
C SER A 29 4.48 -19.67 -29.06
N GLY A 30 3.18 -19.33 -28.95
CA GLY A 30 2.04 -20.02 -29.56
C GLY A 30 0.72 -19.41 -29.05
N LYS A 31 0.14 -18.42 -29.74
CA LYS A 31 -0.93 -18.50 -30.76
C LYS A 31 -2.30 -19.02 -30.28
N ASP A 32 -3.27 -18.11 -30.45
CA ASP A 32 -4.66 -18.25 -30.88
C ASP A 32 -5.71 -18.90 -29.94
N SER A 33 -6.73 -18.14 -29.53
CA SER A 33 -8.06 -18.18 -30.19
C SER A 33 -9.14 -17.37 -29.43
N TYR A 34 -10.15 -16.99 -30.19
CA TYR A 34 -11.22 -16.01 -29.94
C TYR A 34 -12.54 -16.72 -29.49
N LEU A 35 -13.36 -15.96 -28.74
CA LEU A 35 -14.84 -15.90 -28.68
C LEU A 35 -15.72 -16.82 -27.80
N ASP A 36 -16.73 -16.12 -27.23
CA ASP A 36 -18.15 -16.47 -27.02
C ASP A 36 -18.54 -17.45 -25.90
N THR A 37 -19.66 -17.34 -25.16
CA THR A 37 -20.81 -16.41 -25.08
C THR A 37 -21.63 -16.71 -23.79
N HIS A 38 -22.43 -15.73 -23.35
CA HIS A 38 -23.78 -15.84 -22.72
C HIS A 38 -24.04 -16.51 -21.35
N SER A 39 -24.47 -15.65 -20.41
CA SER A 39 -25.87 -15.55 -19.87
C SER A 39 -26.36 -16.40 -18.66
N MET A 40 -26.87 -15.65 -17.67
CA MET A 40 -28.06 -15.86 -16.80
C MET A 40 -27.93 -16.45 -15.37
N LEU A 41 -28.17 -15.54 -14.41
CA LEU A 41 -29.14 -15.57 -13.29
C LEU A 41 -29.21 -16.77 -12.33
N THR A 42 -29.01 -16.51 -11.03
CA THR A 42 -29.86 -16.96 -9.89
C THR A 42 -29.53 -16.07 -8.66
N GLN A 43 -30.33 -15.06 -8.28
CA GLN A 43 -31.49 -15.04 -7.36
C GLN A 43 -31.20 -14.87 -5.85
N VAL A 44 -31.34 -13.61 -5.38
CA VAL A 44 -32.14 -13.08 -4.22
C VAL A 44 -31.91 -13.55 -2.77
N SER A 45 -31.66 -12.58 -1.89
CA SER A 45 -32.48 -12.35 -0.68
C SER A 45 -32.46 -10.88 -0.25
N GLN A 46 -33.65 -10.27 -0.24
CA GLN A 46 -33.99 -9.03 0.47
C GLN A 46 -34.93 -9.40 1.63
N MET A 47 -34.76 -8.75 2.78
CA MET A 47 -35.78 -8.46 3.80
C MET A 47 -35.18 -7.40 4.75
N THR A 48 -35.83 -6.37 5.30
CA THR A 48 -37.05 -5.59 5.03
C THR A 48 -36.91 -4.32 5.89
N THR A 49 -37.32 -3.17 5.38
CA THR A 49 -37.34 -1.86 6.05
C THR A 49 -38.41 -1.78 7.14
N THR A 50 -38.15 -1.06 8.25
CA THR A 50 -39.17 -0.21 8.90
C THR A 50 -38.50 1.09 9.37
N GLN A 51 -39.14 2.21 9.04
CA GLN A 51 -38.74 3.59 9.25
C GLN A 51 -39.64 4.15 10.35
N ASP A 52 -39.09 4.73 11.42
CA ASP A 52 -39.69 5.92 12.04
C ASP A 52 -38.68 6.69 12.90
N ASP A 53 -38.86 8.01 12.90
CA ASP A 53 -37.96 9.05 13.38
C ASP A 53 -37.66 8.99 14.88
N ASN A 54 -36.38 9.09 15.22
CA ASN A 54 -35.94 9.88 16.36
C ASN A 54 -34.48 10.29 16.20
N HIS A 55 -34.23 11.58 16.39
CA HIS A 55 -32.92 12.18 16.48
C HIS A 55 -31.98 11.38 17.39
N GLN A 56 -31.09 10.61 16.79
CA GLN A 56 -29.88 10.17 17.46
C GLN A 56 -28.71 10.69 16.65
N LYS A 57 -28.11 11.73 17.20
CA LYS A 57 -26.78 12.24 16.90
C LYS A 57 -25.80 11.08 17.08
N VAL A 58 -25.69 10.21 16.07
CA VAL A 58 -24.66 9.20 16.01
C VAL A 58 -23.39 9.94 15.65
N VAL A 59 -22.58 10.14 16.69
CA VAL A 59 -21.17 10.48 16.64
C VAL A 59 -20.56 9.77 15.43
N THR A 60 -19.95 10.54 14.52
CA THR A 60 -19.08 10.06 13.44
C THR A 60 -17.99 9.17 14.04
N GLY A 61 -18.31 7.88 14.21
CA GLY A 61 -17.34 6.85 14.52
C GLY A 61 -16.77 6.40 13.19
N GLU A 62 -15.47 6.57 13.01
CA GLU A 62 -14.74 5.95 11.91
C GLU A 62 -14.96 4.42 11.99
N GLU A 63 -15.69 3.87 11.02
CA GLU A 63 -15.92 2.44 10.93
C GLU A 63 -14.60 1.75 10.56
N ILE A 64 -14.25 0.69 11.28
CA ILE A 64 -13.05 -0.11 11.00
C ILE A 64 -13.47 -1.32 10.17
N LEU A 65 -12.85 -1.48 9.00
CA LEU A 65 -13.07 -2.57 8.07
C LEU A 65 -11.91 -3.56 8.13
N SER A 66 -12.15 -4.81 7.70
CA SER A 66 -11.12 -5.84 7.62
C SER A 66 -10.83 -6.23 6.17
N TYR A 67 -9.56 -6.50 5.87
CA TYR A 67 -9.08 -7.01 4.59
C TYR A 67 -8.40 -8.37 4.80
N THR A 68 -8.56 -9.29 3.85
CA THR A 68 -7.82 -10.56 3.83
C THR A 68 -7.62 -11.03 2.40
N LYS A 69 -6.35 -11.25 2.00
CA LYS A 69 -6.00 -11.83 0.70
C LYS A 69 -4.59 -12.44 0.74
N LYS A 70 -4.40 -13.60 0.11
CA LYS A 70 -3.08 -14.28 -0.06
C LYS A 70 -2.28 -14.48 1.25
N GLY A 71 -2.98 -14.72 2.36
CA GLY A 71 -2.36 -14.89 3.68
C GLY A 71 -1.96 -13.59 4.36
N ILE A 72 -2.32 -12.43 3.81
CA ILE A 72 -2.16 -11.12 4.44
C ILE A 72 -3.54 -10.64 4.90
N SER A 73 -3.67 -10.27 6.16
CA SER A 73 -4.87 -9.64 6.71
C SER A 73 -4.53 -8.44 7.57
N PHE A 74 -5.40 -7.44 7.59
CA PHE A 74 -5.28 -6.25 8.43
C PHE A 74 -6.64 -5.55 8.52
N ASN A 75 -6.77 -4.66 9.50
CA ASN A 75 -7.87 -3.72 9.64
C ASN A 75 -7.46 -2.35 9.10
N TYR A 76 -8.43 -1.59 8.62
CA TYR A 76 -8.23 -0.24 8.10
C TYR A 76 -9.47 0.62 8.34
N ASP A 77 -9.28 1.93 8.37
CA ASP A 77 -10.38 2.88 8.48
C ASP A 77 -11.21 2.89 7.18
N SER A 78 -12.54 2.88 7.30
CA SER A 78 -13.51 2.95 6.18
C SER A 78 -13.32 4.15 5.25
N SER A 79 -12.68 5.23 5.72
CA SER A 79 -12.26 6.38 4.91
C SER A 79 -11.09 6.09 3.96
N MET A 80 -10.43 4.93 4.10
CA MET A 80 -9.36 4.50 3.22
C MET A 80 -9.86 3.54 2.14
N LYS A 81 -9.32 3.71 0.93
CA LYS A 81 -9.56 2.82 -0.20
C LYS A 81 -8.48 1.75 -0.26
N VAL A 82 -8.90 0.49 -0.31
CA VAL A 82 -7.99 -0.64 -0.54
C VAL A 82 -8.06 -1.09 -2.00
N SER A 83 -6.91 -1.30 -2.61
CA SER A 83 -6.75 -1.94 -3.92
C SER A 83 -5.61 -2.95 -3.87
N SER A 84 -5.63 -3.94 -4.76
CA SER A 84 -4.57 -4.94 -4.83
C SER A 84 -4.34 -5.39 -6.26
N GLU A 85 -3.08 -5.62 -6.60
CA GLU A 85 -2.62 -6.18 -7.87
C GLU A 85 -1.90 -7.49 -7.57
N ASP A 86 -2.28 -8.56 -8.27
CA ASP A 86 -1.60 -9.85 -8.22
C ASP A 86 -0.72 -9.98 -9.47
N ASP A 87 0.53 -10.37 -9.27
CA ASP A 87 1.45 -10.71 -10.34
C ASP A 87 2.12 -12.08 -10.05
N PRO A 88 2.88 -12.66 -10.99
CA PRO A 88 3.56 -13.95 -10.76
C PRO A 88 4.54 -13.93 -9.57
N GLU A 89 5.11 -12.77 -9.26
CA GLU A 89 6.15 -12.56 -8.24
C GLU A 89 5.57 -12.29 -6.84
N GLY A 90 4.28 -11.93 -6.74
CA GLY A 90 3.66 -11.61 -5.46
C GLY A 90 2.32 -10.88 -5.55
N ILE A 91 1.90 -10.35 -4.41
CA ILE A 91 0.79 -9.39 -4.30
C ILE A 91 1.33 -8.02 -3.89
N THR A 92 0.77 -6.97 -4.50
CA THR A 92 0.89 -5.59 -4.02
C THR A 92 -0.47 -5.11 -3.54
N ILE A 93 -0.56 -4.67 -2.28
CA ILE A 93 -1.77 -4.10 -1.68
C ILE A 93 -1.51 -2.63 -1.40
N LYS A 94 -2.46 -1.77 -1.76
CA LYS A 94 -2.39 -0.32 -1.57
C LYS A 94 -3.61 0.15 -0.79
N ILE A 95 -3.36 0.93 0.25
CA ILE A 95 -4.37 1.42 1.20
C ILE A 95 -4.20 2.94 1.24
N GLU A 96 -5.20 3.67 0.76
CA GLU A 96 -5.06 5.11 0.46
C GLU A 96 -6.18 5.91 1.13
N SER A 97 -5.81 6.95 1.88
CA SER A 97 -6.78 7.96 2.30
C SER A 97 -7.09 8.92 1.13
N GLU A 98 -8.24 9.60 1.17
CA GLU A 98 -8.48 10.76 0.31
C GLU A 98 -7.54 11.94 0.62
N LEU A 99 -6.96 11.96 1.83
CA LEU A 99 -5.90 12.89 2.24
C LEU A 99 -4.52 12.31 1.90
N SER A 100 -3.46 12.73 2.60
CA SER A 100 -2.10 12.25 2.27
C SER A 100 -1.70 10.85 2.75
N PRO A 101 -2.26 10.25 3.82
CA PRO A 101 -1.79 8.95 4.30
C PRO A 101 -1.98 7.83 3.29
N MET A 102 -0.91 7.06 3.07
CA MET A 102 -0.89 5.89 2.19
C MET A 102 -0.05 4.79 2.82
N VAL A 103 -0.56 3.55 2.76
CA VAL A 103 0.20 2.34 3.08
C VAL A 103 0.28 1.45 1.85
N ALA A 104 1.47 0.91 1.57
CA ALA A 104 1.64 -0.16 0.61
C ALA A 104 2.28 -1.39 1.26
N ILE A 105 1.75 -2.57 0.91
CA ILE A 105 2.24 -3.87 1.36
C ILE A 105 2.63 -4.66 0.11
N GLN A 106 3.88 -5.10 0.03
CA GLN A 106 4.43 -5.78 -1.15
C GLN A 106 5.07 -7.11 -0.78
N GLU A 107 4.73 -8.17 -1.49
CA GLU A 107 5.35 -9.49 -1.33
C GLU A 107 6.63 -9.63 -2.16
N TYR A 108 7.67 -10.18 -1.54
CA TYR A 108 8.94 -10.53 -2.17
C TYR A 108 9.27 -12.01 -1.90
N ARG A 109 9.04 -12.88 -2.88
CA ARG A 109 9.24 -14.34 -2.74
C ARG A 109 10.69 -14.80 -2.92
N SER A 110 11.48 -14.04 -3.67
CA SER A 110 12.87 -14.38 -4.00
C SER A 110 13.90 -13.62 -3.15
N ALA A 111 13.43 -12.76 -2.24
CA ALA A 111 14.31 -11.96 -1.39
C ALA A 111 14.77 -12.76 -0.17
N ILE A 112 16.07 -12.68 0.10
CA ILE A 112 16.73 -13.47 1.16
C ILE A 112 16.92 -12.63 2.43
N ASN A 113 17.05 -11.30 2.30
CA ASN A 113 17.33 -10.39 3.42
C ASN A 113 16.34 -9.20 3.47
N PRO A 114 15.68 -8.94 4.62
CA PRO A 114 14.83 -7.77 4.81
C PRO A 114 15.52 -6.43 4.54
N GLU A 115 16.82 -6.30 4.85
CA GLU A 115 17.56 -5.05 4.63
C GLU A 115 17.70 -4.71 3.14
N ASP A 116 17.86 -5.73 2.29
CA ASP A 116 17.92 -5.56 0.83
C ASP A 116 16.56 -5.11 0.28
N VAL A 117 15.46 -5.60 0.85
CA VAL A 117 14.11 -5.15 0.49
C VAL A 117 13.91 -3.69 0.86
N VAL A 118 14.30 -3.27 2.07
CA VAL A 118 14.23 -1.85 2.48
C VAL A 118 15.06 -0.97 1.54
N SER A 119 16.27 -1.40 1.19
CA SER A 119 17.14 -0.65 0.26
C SER A 119 16.52 -0.54 -1.13
N THR A 120 15.99 -1.64 -1.66
CA THR A 120 15.28 -1.69 -2.95
C THR A 120 14.07 -0.75 -2.97
N LEU A 121 13.29 -0.70 -1.88
CA LEU A 121 12.13 0.18 -1.76
C LEU A 121 12.54 1.66 -1.75
N ILE A 122 13.61 2.02 -1.05
CA ILE A 122 14.14 3.40 -1.05
C ILE A 122 14.64 3.79 -2.44
N GLU A 123 15.37 2.90 -3.11
CA GLU A 123 15.84 3.13 -4.48
C GLU A 123 14.68 3.27 -5.46
N GLY A 124 13.66 2.43 -5.35
CA GLY A 124 12.45 2.55 -6.17
C GLY A 124 11.73 3.88 -5.95
N LEU A 125 11.66 4.39 -4.72
CA LEU A 125 11.10 5.72 -4.45
C LEU A 125 11.91 6.81 -5.17
N LYS A 126 13.25 6.78 -5.03
CA LYS A 126 14.14 7.75 -5.69
C LYS A 126 13.99 7.71 -7.20
N ASN A 127 13.99 6.51 -7.79
CA ASN A 127 13.84 6.31 -9.22
C ASN A 127 12.49 6.83 -9.72
N ALA A 128 11.41 6.55 -9.00
CA ALA A 128 10.08 7.03 -9.36
C ALA A 128 9.98 8.57 -9.29
N LEU A 129 10.61 9.21 -8.30
CA LEU A 129 10.70 10.69 -8.23
C LEU A 129 11.46 11.27 -9.43
N ILE A 130 12.57 10.65 -9.83
CA ILE A 130 13.37 11.05 -10.99
C ILE A 130 12.58 10.87 -12.29
N GLU A 131 11.97 9.70 -12.51
CA GLU A 131 11.23 9.38 -13.72
C GLU A 131 10.04 10.32 -13.93
N LYS A 132 9.33 10.64 -12.85
CA LYS A 132 8.23 11.61 -12.86
C LYS A 132 8.70 13.06 -12.93
N LYS A 133 10.01 13.31 -13.01
CA LYS A 133 10.64 14.64 -13.06
C LYS A 133 10.17 15.54 -11.90
N VAL A 134 9.97 14.93 -10.74
CA VAL A 134 9.57 15.65 -9.53
C VAL A 134 10.78 16.41 -9.00
N VAL A 135 10.64 17.72 -8.82
CA VAL A 135 11.67 18.53 -8.15
C VAL A 135 11.54 18.30 -6.66
N VAL A 136 12.59 17.72 -6.08
CA VAL A 136 12.67 17.40 -4.66
C VAL A 136 13.79 18.20 -4.01
N SER A 137 13.53 18.74 -2.83
CA SER A 137 14.54 19.36 -1.96
C SER A 137 14.57 18.70 -0.58
N ASP A 138 15.63 18.97 0.19
CA ASP A 138 15.81 18.52 1.57
C ASP A 138 15.62 17.01 1.78
N MET A 139 16.01 16.20 0.79
CA MET A 139 15.92 14.75 0.89
C MET A 139 16.95 14.24 1.90
N SER A 140 16.48 13.49 2.90
CA SER A 140 17.33 12.84 3.90
C SER A 140 16.82 11.44 4.20
N VAL A 141 17.73 10.55 4.59
CA VAL A 141 17.40 9.19 5.03
C VAL A 141 17.79 9.07 6.50
N THR A 142 16.85 8.60 7.32
CA THR A 142 17.02 8.43 8.76
C THR A 142 16.57 7.04 9.21
N ASP A 143 16.95 6.63 10.41
CA ASP A 143 16.44 5.40 11.02
C ASP A 143 14.98 5.58 11.43
N ALA A 144 14.19 4.52 11.28
CA ALA A 144 12.78 4.48 11.69
C ALA A 144 12.51 3.27 12.59
N SER A 145 11.50 3.40 13.46
CA SER A 145 11.07 2.36 14.39
C SER A 145 9.54 2.40 14.47
N MET A 146 8.88 1.24 14.36
CA MET A 146 7.42 1.13 14.45
C MET A 146 7.01 -0.23 15.00
N MET A 147 5.93 -0.27 15.78
CA MET A 147 5.33 -1.54 16.22
C MET A 147 4.59 -2.17 15.04
N ILE A 148 5.01 -3.35 14.61
CA ILE A 148 4.42 -4.09 13.48
C ILE A 148 4.45 -5.57 13.86
N LEU A 149 3.29 -6.24 13.77
CA LEU A 149 3.12 -7.64 14.21
C LEU A 149 3.54 -7.84 15.68
N SER A 150 3.14 -6.91 16.56
CA SER A 150 3.49 -6.90 17.99
C SER A 150 5.00 -6.85 18.31
N GLU A 151 5.84 -6.54 17.32
CA GLU A 151 7.28 -6.36 17.50
C GLU A 151 7.70 -4.95 17.11
N ASN A 152 8.66 -4.37 17.83
CA ASN A 152 9.26 -3.11 17.40
C ASN A 152 10.23 -3.38 16.25
N ARG A 153 9.83 -3.01 15.03
CA ARG A 153 10.61 -3.23 13.81
C ARG A 153 11.46 -2.01 13.50
N SER A 154 12.73 -2.26 13.20
CA SER A 154 13.63 -1.26 12.63
C SER A 154 13.39 -1.12 11.13
N GLY A 155 13.50 0.11 10.64
CA GLY A 155 13.35 0.45 9.23
C GLY A 155 14.11 1.72 8.89
N LYS A 156 13.77 2.31 7.75
CA LYS A 156 14.34 3.59 7.30
C LYS A 156 13.22 4.56 6.94
N SER A 157 13.40 5.84 7.24
CA SER A 157 12.54 6.91 6.76
C SER A 157 13.27 7.75 5.72
N VAL A 158 12.55 8.17 4.70
CA VAL A 158 13.00 9.19 3.75
C VAL A 158 12.08 10.40 3.91
N ASP A 159 12.68 11.51 4.30
CA ASP A 159 12.02 12.79 4.48
C ASP A 159 12.44 13.71 3.33
N PHE A 160 11.49 14.37 2.68
CA PHE A 160 11.75 15.20 1.50
C PHE A 160 10.66 16.25 1.27
N VAL A 161 10.95 17.26 0.46
CA VAL A 161 10.01 18.37 0.16
C VAL A 161 9.66 18.38 -1.33
N ILE A 162 8.36 18.43 -1.64
CA ILE A 162 7.82 18.62 -2.99
C ILE A 162 6.92 19.86 -2.98
N LYS A 163 7.20 20.83 -3.85
CA LYS A 163 6.39 22.07 -3.98
C LYS A 163 6.14 22.79 -2.63
N GLY A 164 7.12 22.75 -1.72
CA GLY A 164 7.05 23.37 -0.40
C GLY A 164 6.33 22.53 0.66
N LEU A 165 5.78 21.37 0.31
CA LEU A 165 5.16 20.44 1.26
C LEU A 165 6.14 19.35 1.65
N ARG A 166 6.25 19.09 2.96
CA ARG A 166 7.15 18.08 3.51
C ARG A 166 6.43 16.75 3.59
N HIS A 167 7.09 15.73 3.05
CA HIS A 167 6.63 14.36 3.03
C HIS A 167 7.59 13.48 3.82
N LYS A 168 7.03 12.42 4.39
CA LYS A 168 7.79 11.37 5.05
C LYS A 168 7.31 10.03 4.53
N THR A 169 8.26 9.19 4.12
CA THR A 169 8.00 7.81 3.70
C THR A 169 8.88 6.87 4.52
N SER A 170 8.27 6.03 5.34
CA SER A 170 8.95 5.01 6.15
C SER A 170 8.82 3.64 5.51
N PHE A 171 9.92 2.89 5.53
CA PHE A 171 10.10 1.60 4.90
C PHE A 171 10.48 0.55 5.94
N PHE A 172 9.77 -0.56 5.95
CA PHE A 172 10.04 -1.71 6.79
C PHE A 172 9.97 -2.98 5.95
N ALA A 173 10.62 -4.04 6.42
CA ALA A 173 10.54 -5.35 5.81
C ALA A 173 10.41 -6.41 6.91
N VAL A 174 9.45 -7.32 6.74
CA VAL A 174 9.17 -8.38 7.70
C VAL A 174 9.37 -9.74 7.03
N PRO A 175 10.25 -10.61 7.57
CA PRO A 175 10.37 -11.98 7.08
C PRO A 175 9.13 -12.80 7.47
N ALA A 176 8.60 -13.59 6.53
CA ALA A 176 7.46 -14.47 6.74
C ALA A 176 7.67 -15.81 6.01
N SER A 177 8.08 -16.84 6.74
CA SER A 177 8.32 -18.23 6.27
C SER A 177 9.23 -18.36 5.02
N ASN A 178 8.70 -18.09 3.83
CA ASN A 178 9.36 -18.25 2.53
C ASN A 178 9.31 -16.97 1.67
N ARG A 179 9.00 -15.83 2.27
CA ARG A 179 8.86 -14.53 1.61
C ARG A 179 9.22 -13.40 2.57
N ILE A 180 9.41 -12.21 2.03
CA ILE A 180 9.54 -10.97 2.80
C ILE A 180 8.38 -10.06 2.43
N ILE A 181 7.76 -9.44 3.42
CA ILE A 181 6.72 -8.44 3.25
C ILE A 181 7.35 -7.06 3.43
N GLY A 182 7.44 -6.31 2.34
CA GLY A 182 7.79 -4.89 2.37
C GLY A 182 6.59 -4.05 2.76
N LEU A 183 6.81 -3.09 3.66
CA LEU A 183 5.80 -2.16 4.15
C LEU A 183 6.28 -0.73 3.90
N ILE A 184 5.40 0.09 3.34
CA ILE A 184 5.67 1.49 3.02
C ILE A 184 4.58 2.33 3.67
N PHE A 185 4.96 3.26 4.53
CA PHE A 185 4.05 4.20 5.19
C PHE A 185 4.40 5.61 4.76
N GLN A 186 3.50 6.28 4.06
CA GLN A 186 3.77 7.60 3.47
C GLN A 186 2.70 8.61 3.88
N TYR A 187 3.12 9.81 4.21
CA TYR A 187 2.21 10.91 4.53
C TYR A 187 2.86 12.29 4.29
N SER A 188 2.03 13.31 4.16
CA SER A 188 2.44 14.71 4.34
C SER A 188 2.56 15.00 5.83
N THR A 189 3.57 15.74 6.26
CA THR A 189 3.72 16.10 7.68
C THR A 189 2.56 16.94 8.21
N ASP A 190 1.78 17.55 7.34
CA ASP A 190 0.55 18.27 7.69
C ASP A 190 -0.55 17.33 8.23
N ASP A 191 -0.53 16.05 7.86
CA ASP A 191 -1.53 15.04 8.26
C ASP A 191 -0.96 14.03 9.29
N THR A 192 0.03 14.43 10.08
CA THR A 192 0.76 13.53 11.00
C THR A 192 -0.15 12.74 11.94
N GLU A 193 -1.14 13.37 12.56
CA GLU A 193 -2.04 12.68 13.51
C GLU A 193 -2.97 11.68 12.82
N LEU A 194 -3.50 12.04 11.64
CA LEU A 194 -4.33 11.14 10.85
C LEU A 194 -3.51 9.94 10.37
N ALA A 195 -2.31 10.20 9.84
CA ALA A 195 -1.38 9.17 9.39
C ALA A 195 -1.04 8.21 10.53
N ARG A 196 -0.70 8.73 11.72
CA ARG A 196 -0.39 7.92 12.89
C ARG A 196 -1.55 6.97 13.24
N LYS A 197 -2.77 7.49 13.35
CA LYS A 197 -3.97 6.70 13.68
C LYS A 197 -4.24 5.59 12.66
N GLN A 198 -4.19 5.92 11.37
CA GLN A 198 -4.45 4.97 10.30
C GLN A 198 -3.34 3.91 10.19
N PHE A 199 -2.08 4.31 10.36
CA PHE A 199 -0.95 3.39 10.31
C PHE A 199 -0.93 2.45 11.51
N GLU A 200 -1.24 2.94 12.72
CA GLU A 200 -1.39 2.10 13.92
C GLU A 200 -2.50 1.06 13.71
N THR A 201 -3.67 1.48 13.22
CA THR A 201 -4.80 0.57 12.92
C THR A 201 -4.37 -0.58 12.01
N ILE A 202 -3.62 -0.28 10.95
CA ILE A 202 -3.13 -1.29 10.00
C ILE A 202 -2.02 -2.14 10.62
N ALA A 203 -1.03 -1.53 11.27
CA ALA A 203 0.15 -2.21 11.77
C ALA A 203 -0.14 -3.16 12.96
N ASP A 204 -1.05 -2.75 13.86
CA ASP A 204 -1.45 -3.52 15.04
C ASP A 204 -2.28 -4.76 14.68
N SER A 205 -3.05 -4.67 13.59
CA SER A 205 -3.93 -5.74 13.13
C SER A 205 -3.34 -6.58 11.99
N LEU A 206 -2.17 -6.19 11.49
CA LEU A 206 -1.48 -6.93 10.42
C LEU A 206 -1.20 -8.35 10.89
N ALA A 207 -1.55 -9.32 10.06
CA ALA A 207 -1.16 -10.71 10.22
C ALA A 207 -0.73 -11.30 8.87
N ILE A 208 0.29 -12.16 8.92
CA ILE A 208 0.87 -12.83 7.75
C ILE A 208 0.91 -14.34 8.04
N GLN A 209 0.28 -15.14 7.18
CA GLN A 209 0.15 -16.59 7.27
C GLN A 209 0.94 -17.30 6.16
#